data_AF-A0A2D3W259-F1
#
_entry.id   AF-A0A2D3W259-F1
#
_cell.length_a   1.000
_cell.length_b   1.000
_cell.length_c   1.000
_cell.angle_alpha   90.00
_cell.angle_beta   90.00
_cell.angle_gamma   90.00
#
_symmetry.space_group_name_H-M   'P 1'
#
loop_
_entity.id
_entity.type
_entity.pdbx_description
1 polymer ?
#
loop_
_entity_poly.entity_id
_entity_poly.type
_entity_poly.pdbx_seq_one_letter_code
_entity_poly.pdbx_strand_id
1 'polypeptide(L)'
;MKNIVLILCFSSIILSSSFAKETNFVDMSEYETLFAEISDKRVGVSSEEIKKVKNPFIFKIVHKTEDGEIADIKVETIYNLYAILGDKVKINDSWYSINDQLGYYKLSKIKQNSVLLSSASETKELFIRKQNASNVKFSSK
;
A
#
# COMPACT_ATOMS: atom_id res chain seq x y z
N MET A 1 83.99 -27.48 24.57
CA MET A 1 82.99 -27.81 23.52
C MET A 1 81.56 -27.82 24.06
N LYS A 2 81.27 -28.49 25.18
CA LYS A 2 79.93 -28.56 25.81
C LYS A 2 79.29 -27.18 26.09
N ASN A 3 80.07 -26.22 26.58
CA ASN A 3 79.57 -24.87 26.90
C ASN A 3 79.30 -24.01 25.65
N ILE A 4 80.01 -24.27 24.55
CA ILE A 4 79.81 -23.55 23.27
C ILE A 4 78.53 -24.05 22.57
N VAL A 5 78.30 -25.38 22.60
CA VAL A 5 77.05 -25.98 22.11
C VAL A 5 75.84 -25.48 22.91
N LEU A 6 75.99 -25.32 24.23
CA LEU A 6 74.92 -24.80 25.10
C LEU A 6 74.57 -23.34 24.77
N ILE A 7 75.56 -22.50 24.48
CA ILE A 7 75.35 -21.10 24.08
C ILE A 7 74.65 -21.01 22.71
N LEU A 8 75.02 -21.87 21.75
CA LEU A 8 74.37 -21.93 20.44
C LEU A 8 72.91 -22.40 20.52
N CYS A 9 72.61 -23.37 21.39
CA CYS A 9 71.22 -23.80 21.64
C CYS A 9 70.38 -22.68 22.29
N PHE A 10 70.95 -21.93 23.23
CA PHE A 10 70.26 -20.80 23.85
C PHE A 10 70.00 -19.65 22.86
N SER A 11 70.94 -19.35 21.94
CA SER A 11 70.71 -18.29 20.95
C SER A 11 69.65 -18.67 19.90
N SER A 12 69.56 -19.95 19.52
CA SER A 12 68.52 -20.46 18.60
C SER A 12 67.11 -20.37 19.18
N ILE A 13 66.95 -20.54 20.50
CA ILE A 13 65.65 -20.41 21.18
C ILE A 13 65.19 -18.95 21.21
N ILE A 14 66.10 -18.01 21.43
CA ILE A 14 65.79 -16.56 21.50
C ILE A 14 65.44 -15.99 20.11
N LEU A 15 66.04 -16.49 19.02
CA LEU A 15 65.67 -16.09 17.66
C LEU A 15 64.26 -16.58 17.26
N SER A 16 63.80 -17.71 17.81
CA SER A 16 62.51 -18.32 17.46
C SER A 16 61.31 -17.54 18.03
N SER A 17 61.49 -16.79 19.13
CA SER A 17 60.42 -15.98 19.75
C SER A 17 60.10 -14.68 19.00
N SER A 18 60.94 -14.27 18.04
CA SER A 18 60.75 -13.02 17.30
C SER A 18 59.81 -13.14 16.09
N PHE A 19 59.37 -14.36 15.75
CA PHE A 19 58.45 -14.64 14.64
C PHE A 19 57.09 -15.15 15.15
N ALA A 20 56.51 -14.43 16.12
CA ALA A 20 55.15 -14.64 16.57
C ALA A 20 54.47 -13.28 16.78
N LYS A 21 54.25 -12.56 15.68
CA LYS A 21 53.43 -11.34 15.71
C LYS A 21 52.48 -11.33 14.52
N GLU A 22 51.49 -12.21 14.58
CA GLU A 22 50.27 -12.04 13.81
C GLU A 22 49.12 -12.67 14.59
N THR A 23 48.76 -12.04 15.71
CA THR A 23 47.40 -12.21 16.22
C THR A 23 46.54 -11.29 15.37
N ASN A 24 45.69 -11.86 14.52
CA ASN A 24 44.51 -11.19 13.95
C ASN A 24 43.57 -10.83 15.11
N PHE A 25 43.99 -9.86 15.93
CA PHE A 25 43.13 -9.27 16.94
C PHE A 25 42.23 -8.32 16.16
N VAL A 26 40.97 -8.74 15.98
CA VAL A 26 39.95 -7.84 15.46
C VAL A 26 39.91 -6.65 16.42
N ASP A 27 40.17 -5.46 15.89
CA ASP A 27 40.15 -4.23 16.67
C ASP A 27 38.73 -4.01 17.19
N MET A 28 38.52 -4.34 18.47
CA MET A 28 37.24 -4.23 19.14
C MET A 28 36.83 -2.77 19.39
N SER A 29 37.75 -1.81 19.25
CA SER A 29 37.49 -0.40 19.56
C SER A 29 36.41 0.23 18.67
N GLU A 30 36.33 -0.20 17.41
CA GLU A 30 35.27 0.20 16.48
C GLU A 30 33.90 -0.30 16.95
N TYR A 31 33.84 -1.53 17.47
CA TYR A 31 32.60 -2.13 17.98
C TYR A 31 32.14 -1.49 19.28
N GLU A 32 33.05 -1.15 20.19
CA GLU A 32 32.72 -0.44 21.44
C GLU A 32 32.04 0.90 21.16
N THR A 33 32.47 1.61 20.11
CA THR A 33 31.85 2.87 19.69
C THR A 33 30.43 2.64 19.15
N LEU A 34 30.24 1.62 18.31
CA LEU A 34 28.91 1.25 17.80
C LEU A 34 27.97 0.78 18.91
N PHE A 35 28.47 0.01 19.88
CA PHE A 35 27.70 -0.45 21.03
C PHE A 35 27.29 0.71 21.94
N ALA A 36 28.19 1.66 22.20
CA ALA A 36 27.87 2.87 22.94
C ALA A 36 26.73 3.64 22.27
N GLU A 37 26.81 3.87 20.95
CA GLU A 37 25.80 4.62 20.18
C GLU A 37 24.41 3.96 20.19
N ILE A 38 24.34 2.63 20.16
CA ILE A 38 23.04 1.92 20.20
C ILE A 38 22.55 1.59 21.62
N SER A 39 23.40 1.71 22.64
CA SER A 39 23.06 1.39 24.04
C SER A 39 22.18 2.44 24.70
N ASP A 40 22.14 3.64 24.13
CA ASP A 40 21.30 4.73 24.63
C ASP A 40 19.82 4.34 24.65
N LYS A 41 19.14 4.70 25.74
CA LYS A 41 17.72 4.40 25.91
C LYS A 41 16.91 5.12 24.83
N ARG A 42 16.24 4.35 23.98
CA ARG A 42 15.33 4.90 22.97
C ARG A 42 14.18 5.62 23.66
N VAL A 43 14.05 6.92 23.39
CA VAL A 43 12.91 7.74 23.80
C VAL A 43 12.01 7.90 22.58
N GLY A 44 10.73 7.60 22.74
CA GLY A 44 9.74 7.77 21.69
C GLY A 44 9.47 9.24 21.40
N VAL A 45 8.86 9.49 20.24
CA VAL A 45 8.38 10.81 19.83
C VAL A 45 7.15 11.22 20.67
N SER A 46 6.93 12.51 20.87
CA SER A 46 5.79 13.01 21.65
C SER A 46 4.44 12.69 20.98
N SER A 47 3.36 12.65 21.76
CA SER A 47 2.01 12.39 21.22
C SER A 47 1.57 13.47 20.24
N GLU A 48 2.00 14.70 20.46
CA GLU A 48 1.73 15.87 19.62
C GLU A 48 2.43 15.78 18.27
N GLU A 49 3.66 15.25 18.24
CA GLU A 49 4.42 15.02 17.02
C GLU A 49 3.89 13.81 16.25
N ILE A 50 3.51 12.72 16.92
CA ILE A 50 2.90 11.54 16.28
C ILE A 50 1.64 11.94 15.50
N LYS A 51 0.82 12.84 16.06
CA LYS A 51 -0.39 13.33 15.37
C LYS A 51 -0.10 14.15 14.11
N LYS A 52 1.08 14.76 14.01
CA LYS A 52 1.52 15.52 12.83
C LYS A 52 2.07 14.61 11.72
N VAL A 53 2.42 13.37 12.04
CA VAL A 53 2.91 12.41 11.05
C VAL A 53 1.78 12.06 10.09
N LYS A 54 1.97 12.40 8.82
CA LYS A 54 1.06 11.98 7.75
C LYS A 54 1.08 10.46 7.64
N ASN A 55 -0.10 9.85 7.50
CA ASN A 55 -0.21 8.42 7.28
C ASN A 55 0.65 8.02 6.05
N PRO A 56 1.68 7.16 6.22
CA PRO A 56 2.58 6.79 5.14
C PRO A 56 1.99 5.69 4.24
N PHE A 57 0.88 5.08 4.64
CA PHE A 57 0.24 4.01 3.90
C PHE A 57 -0.71 4.58 2.84
N ILE A 58 -0.45 4.22 1.59
CA ILE A 58 -1.35 4.48 0.48
C ILE A 58 -2.37 3.34 0.46
N PHE A 59 -3.61 3.60 0.86
CA PHE A 59 -4.69 2.63 0.71
C PHE A 59 -5.20 2.67 -0.73
N LYS A 60 -4.77 1.71 -1.56
CA LYS A 60 -5.50 1.38 -2.78
C LYS A 60 -6.74 0.56 -2.36
N ILE A 61 -7.94 1.04 -2.68
CA ILE A 61 -9.16 0.25 -2.47
C ILE A 61 -9.12 -0.89 -3.49
N VAL A 62 -8.68 -2.07 -3.05
CA VAL A 62 -8.64 -3.27 -3.88
C VAL A 62 -9.92 -4.05 -3.61
N HIS A 63 -10.86 -4.03 -4.57
CA HIS A 63 -11.92 -5.04 -4.60
C HIS A 63 -11.29 -6.34 -5.06
N LYS A 64 -11.22 -7.35 -4.17
CA LYS A 64 -10.78 -8.69 -4.56
C LYS A 64 -11.82 -9.29 -5.52
N THR A 65 -11.42 -9.54 -6.75
CA THR A 65 -12.04 -10.57 -7.59
C THR A 65 -11.56 -11.95 -7.11
N GLU A 66 -12.36 -12.99 -7.35
CA GLU A 66 -12.16 -14.35 -6.84
C GLU A 66 -10.82 -14.99 -7.27
N ASP A 67 -10.13 -14.40 -8.25
CA ASP A 67 -8.92 -14.96 -8.89
C ASP A 67 -7.59 -14.29 -8.47
N GLY A 68 -7.62 -13.36 -7.51
CA GLY A 68 -6.39 -12.89 -6.82
C GLY A 68 -5.44 -11.97 -7.61
N GLU A 69 -5.77 -11.59 -8.85
CA GLU A 69 -4.98 -10.61 -9.61
C GLU A 69 -5.26 -9.17 -9.15
N ILE A 70 -4.19 -8.43 -8.82
CA ILE A 70 -4.26 -7.00 -8.47
C ILE A 70 -4.25 -6.20 -9.77
N ALA A 71 -5.42 -6.02 -10.37
CA ALA A 71 -5.58 -5.01 -11.41
C ALA A 71 -5.61 -3.61 -10.76
N ASP A 72 -4.94 -2.63 -11.36
CA ASP A 72 -5.21 -1.21 -11.09
C ASP A 72 -6.61 -0.90 -11.62
N ILE A 73 -7.62 -1.20 -10.80
CA ILE A 73 -9.02 -1.00 -11.16
C ILE A 73 -9.27 0.51 -11.08
N LYS A 74 -9.33 1.15 -12.25
CA LYS A 74 -10.04 2.42 -12.42
C LYS A 74 -11.41 2.21 -11.77
N VAL A 75 -11.69 2.83 -10.62
CA VAL A 75 -12.95 2.63 -9.90
C VAL A 75 -14.07 3.08 -10.82
N GLU A 76 -14.65 2.13 -11.56
CA GLU A 76 -15.78 2.40 -12.42
C GLU A 76 -16.95 2.72 -11.49
N THR A 77 -17.27 4.01 -11.40
CA THR A 77 -18.42 4.46 -10.63
C THR A 77 -19.65 3.90 -11.33
N ILE A 78 -20.34 2.96 -10.69
CA ILE A 78 -21.55 2.36 -11.21
C ILE A 78 -22.69 3.37 -11.03
N TYR A 79 -23.29 3.78 -12.15
CA TYR A 79 -24.48 4.64 -12.15
C TYR A 79 -25.73 3.80 -12.37
N ASN A 80 -26.65 3.83 -11.41
CA ASN A 80 -27.93 3.14 -11.52
C ASN A 80 -29.06 4.17 -11.63
N LEU A 81 -29.87 4.04 -12.68
CA LEU A 81 -31.08 4.85 -12.85
C LEU A 81 -32.25 4.22 -12.09
N TYR A 82 -32.67 4.87 -11.01
CA TYR A 82 -33.74 4.41 -10.12
C TYR A 82 -35.12 4.92 -10.54
N ALA A 83 -35.20 6.17 -11.00
CA ALA A 83 -36.47 6.79 -11.34
C ALA A 83 -36.32 7.89 -12.40
N ILE A 84 -37.38 8.12 -13.16
CA ILE A 84 -37.58 9.29 -14.03
C ILE A 84 -38.91 9.89 -13.62
N LEU A 85 -38.92 11.17 -13.25
CA LEU A 85 -40.12 11.91 -12.86
C LEU A 85 -40.11 13.27 -13.56
N GLY A 86 -40.88 13.38 -14.63
CA GLY A 86 -40.94 14.60 -15.44
C GLY A 86 -39.57 14.94 -16.06
N ASP A 87 -39.02 16.09 -15.67
CA ASP A 87 -37.73 16.62 -16.12
C ASP A 87 -36.55 16.26 -15.19
N LYS A 88 -36.79 15.43 -14.18
CA LYS A 88 -35.79 14.98 -13.22
C LYS A 88 -35.61 13.47 -13.24
N VAL A 89 -34.39 13.04 -12.93
CA VAL A 89 -34.05 11.63 -12.84
C VAL A 89 -33.30 11.34 -11.56
N LYS A 90 -33.60 10.19 -10.95
CA LYS A 90 -32.90 9.71 -9.76
C LYS A 90 -31.82 8.74 -10.19
N ILE A 91 -30.56 9.17 -10.07
CA ILE A 91 -29.39 8.33 -10.32
C ILE A 91 -28.68 8.13 -8.99
N ASN A 92 -28.51 6.86 -8.58
CA ASN A 92 -28.12 6.50 -7.22
C ASN A 92 -29.04 7.18 -6.19
N ASP A 93 -28.50 7.97 -5.28
CA ASP A 93 -29.26 8.62 -4.20
C ASP A 93 -29.69 10.07 -4.51
N SER A 94 -29.34 10.60 -5.69
CA SER A 94 -29.49 12.02 -6.03
C SER A 94 -30.40 12.25 -7.24
N TRP A 95 -31.08 13.40 -7.23
CA TRP A 95 -31.90 13.89 -8.34
C TRP A 95 -31.10 14.82 -9.25
N TYR A 96 -31.23 14.61 -10.56
CA TYR A 96 -30.53 15.37 -11.59
C TYR A 96 -31.50 15.84 -12.68
N SER A 97 -31.22 17.00 -13.25
CA SER A 97 -31.88 17.60 -14.41
C SER A 97 -30.95 17.61 -15.62
N ILE A 98 -31.50 17.93 -16.80
CA ILE A 98 -30.70 18.13 -18.01
C ILE A 98 -29.64 19.19 -17.74
N ASN A 99 -28.41 18.91 -18.18
CA ASN A 99 -27.18 19.67 -17.96
C ASN A 99 -26.52 19.55 -16.58
N ASP A 100 -27.08 18.79 -15.65
CA ASP A 100 -26.38 18.56 -14.38
C ASP A 100 -25.16 17.64 -14.57
N GLN A 101 -24.15 17.86 -13.74
CA GLN A 101 -22.91 17.09 -13.75
C GLN A 101 -22.99 15.88 -12.80
N LEU A 102 -22.60 14.72 -13.32
CA LEU A 102 -22.58 13.44 -12.64
C LEU A 102 -21.20 12.79 -12.87
N GLY A 103 -20.27 13.05 -11.95
CA GLY A 103 -18.87 12.63 -12.09
C GLY A 103 -18.23 13.25 -13.34
N TYR A 104 -17.76 12.39 -14.26
CA TYR A 104 -17.18 12.79 -15.55
C TYR A 104 -18.19 12.99 -16.67
N TYR A 105 -19.48 12.75 -16.41
CA TYR A 105 -20.54 12.86 -17.40
C TYR A 105 -21.46 14.03 -17.07
N LYS A 106 -22.14 14.51 -18.10
CA LYS A 106 -23.22 15.47 -18.01
C LYS A 106 -24.50 14.81 -18.50
N LEU A 107 -25.63 15.08 -17.83
CA LEU A 107 -26.92 14.58 -18.27
C LEU A 107 -27.36 15.33 -19.52
N SER A 108 -27.43 14.65 -20.66
CA SER A 108 -27.72 15.29 -21.94
C SER A 108 -29.19 15.19 -22.35
N LYS A 109 -29.84 14.05 -22.06
CA LYS A 109 -31.23 13.83 -22.46
C LYS A 109 -31.94 12.83 -21.56
N ILE A 110 -33.20 13.12 -21.26
CA ILE A 110 -34.13 12.21 -20.58
C ILE A 110 -35.06 11.62 -21.64
N LYS A 111 -35.12 10.28 -21.73
CA LYS A 111 -36.10 9.54 -22.53
C LYS A 111 -37.13 8.90 -21.58
N GLN A 112 -38.11 8.19 -22.14
CA GLN A 112 -39.18 7.59 -21.35
C GLN A 112 -38.70 6.58 -20.31
N ASN A 113 -37.75 5.70 -20.67
CA ASN A 113 -37.25 4.61 -19.82
C ASN A 113 -35.72 4.62 -19.66
N SER A 114 -35.06 5.69 -20.11
CA SER A 114 -33.61 5.78 -20.12
C SER A 114 -33.12 7.22 -20.13
N VAL A 115 -31.84 7.40 -19.82
CA VAL A 115 -31.16 8.69 -19.74
C VAL A 115 -29.83 8.61 -20.48
N LEU A 116 -29.53 9.62 -21.30
CA LEU A 116 -28.24 9.77 -21.94
C LEU A 116 -27.29 10.60 -21.08
N LEU A 117 -26.11 10.06 -20.86
CA LEU A 117 -24.97 10.68 -20.21
C LEU A 117 -23.88 10.91 -21.25
N SER A 118 -23.40 12.14 -21.38
CA SER A 118 -22.35 12.50 -22.33
C SER A 118 -21.12 13.06 -21.62
N SER A 119 -19.93 12.63 -22.03
CA SER A 119 -18.66 13.26 -21.71
C SER A 119 -18.04 13.86 -22.98
N ALA A 120 -16.81 14.38 -22.91
CA ALA A 120 -16.11 14.89 -24.09
C ALA A 120 -15.79 13.82 -25.15
N SER A 121 -15.68 12.55 -24.74
CA SER A 121 -15.20 11.46 -25.59
C SER A 121 -16.24 10.37 -25.85
N GLU A 122 -17.25 10.24 -25.01
CA GLU A 122 -18.22 9.14 -25.11
C GLU A 122 -19.62 9.54 -24.65
N THR A 123 -20.60 8.77 -25.12
CA THR A 123 -22.00 8.84 -24.66
C THR A 123 -22.42 7.47 -24.16
N LYS A 124 -23.06 7.43 -23.00
CA LYS A 124 -23.62 6.22 -22.39
C LYS A 124 -25.12 6.39 -22.17
N GLU A 125 -25.86 5.28 -22.23
CA GLU A 125 -27.29 5.26 -21.96
C GLU A 125 -27.56 4.41 -20.71
N LEU A 126 -28.22 5.00 -19.72
CA LEU A 126 -28.69 4.32 -18.52
C LEU A 126 -30.15 3.96 -18.67
N PHE A 127 -30.48 2.69 -18.47
CA PHE A 127 -31.87 2.21 -18.50
C PHE A 127 -32.41 2.05 -17.08
N ILE A 128 -33.71 2.33 -16.90
CA ILE A 128 -34.37 2.10 -15.62
C ILE A 128 -34.35 0.59 -15.32
N ARG A 129 -33.77 0.20 -14.18
CA ARG A 129 -33.77 -1.22 -13.78
C ARG A 129 -35.20 -1.62 -13.42
N LYS A 130 -35.81 -2.50 -14.22
CA LYS A 130 -37.06 -3.17 -13.84
C LYS A 130 -36.74 -4.15 -12.72
N GLN A 131 -37.07 -3.79 -11.48
CA GLN A 131 -36.90 -4.69 -10.34
C GLN A 131 -38.05 -5.72 -10.32
N ASN A 132 -37.69 -6.99 -10.10
CA ASN A 132 -38.51 -8.10 -9.58
C ASN A 132 -39.20 -9.03 -10.58
N ALA A 133 -38.47 -10.04 -11.08
CA ALA A 133 -39.01 -11.40 -10.96
C ALA A 133 -38.84 -11.76 -9.48
N SER A 134 -39.94 -11.73 -8.73
CA SER A 134 -39.96 -12.20 -7.35
C SER A 134 -39.43 -13.64 -7.29
N ASN A 135 -38.39 -13.89 -6.48
CA ASN A 135 -37.96 -15.25 -6.13
C ASN A 135 -38.93 -15.94 -5.15
N VAL A 136 -40.05 -15.31 -4.82
CA VAL A 136 -41.06 -15.83 -3.90
C VAL A 136 -42.39 -15.96 -4.64
N LYS A 137 -42.82 -17.21 -4.84
CA LYS A 137 -44.18 -17.57 -5.26
C LYS A 137 -44.93 -18.05 -4.03
N PHE A 138 -45.99 -17.34 -3.64
CA PHE A 138 -46.96 -17.89 -2.70
C PHE A 138 -47.98 -18.72 -3.49
N SER A 139 -48.03 -20.02 -3.22
CA SER A 139 -49.14 -20.88 -3.63
C SER A 139 -49.86 -21.37 -2.38
N SER A 140 -51.15 -21.08 -2.27
CA SER A 140 -52.05 -21.72 -1.31
C SER A 140 -52.72 -22.92 -1.97
N LYS A 141 -52.99 -23.95 -1.18
CA LYS A 141 -53.72 -25.17 -1.56
C LYS A 141 -55.23 -24.95 -1.47
#